data_AF-A0A8X8H2I4-F1
#
_entry.id   AF-A0A8X8H2I4-F1
#
_cell.length_a   1.000
_cell.length_b   1.000
_cell.length_c   1.000
_cell.angle_alpha   90.00
_cell.angle_beta   90.00
_cell.angle_gamma   90.00
#
_symmetry.space_group_name_H-M   'P 1'
#
loop_
_entity.id
_entity.type
_entity.pdbx_description
1 polymer ?
#
loop_
_entity_poly.entity_id
_entity_poly.type
_entity_poly.pdbx_seq_one_letter_code
_entity_poly.pdbx_strand_id
1 'polypeptide(L)'
;MARKAAIIGGGVIGGGWAARFLLNGWNVSVFDPDPEAERKIGEVLANARAALPALSDLPMQSEGVLSFAASITEAVEGADYIQESVSERLDLKHRVFAQIQQSSHGVPIGSSTSGFKPSELQEGAADPSVIFVAHPFNPVYLLPLAEVVPSARSDMALIERVKEVLREIGMFPLHVRKEIDAHIADRFLEAVWREALWLVKDGVATTEEIDEAIRMGFGLRWGQMGLFETYRVAGGEAGMKHFMAQFGPCLTWPWTKLMDVPEFNDELVDLIAGQSDAQSGHHTIRELERIRDSNLIGFLRALKDRNWGAGKVLRDHDARRAVALAAEVPQGAPMVMARMQVLPGWIDYNGHMTESRYLFASSETVDAFLRFIGADVEYVKTGFSYYTAETHIMHLGEARVGDALTGSIQVLAADEKRIHLFVRIEKAGEVLATLEQMLLHVDMAAGKTCAAPQMILDRVLPLAAAHDALPRPDAAGRHVGQRKA
;
A
#
# COMPACT_ATOMS: atom_id res chain seq x y z
N MET A 1 -5.64 8.41 23.04
CA MET A 1 -5.48 6.94 23.03
C MET A 1 -5.54 6.48 21.58
N ALA A 2 -4.78 5.46 21.19
CA ALA A 2 -4.86 4.90 19.85
C ALA A 2 -6.24 4.25 19.63
N ARG A 3 -6.77 4.34 18.40
CA ARG A 3 -8.06 3.74 18.02
C ARG A 3 -7.99 2.22 18.08
N LYS A 4 -9.12 1.55 18.34
CA LYS A 4 -9.22 0.09 18.45
C LYS A 4 -10.08 -0.51 17.33
N ALA A 5 -9.55 -1.51 16.63
CA ALA A 5 -10.31 -2.36 15.72
C ALA A 5 -10.52 -3.74 16.36
N ALA A 6 -11.73 -4.28 16.27
CA ALA A 6 -12.02 -5.66 16.64
C ALA A 6 -12.16 -6.53 15.38
N ILE A 7 -11.48 -7.66 15.35
CA ILE A 7 -11.51 -8.62 14.23
C ILE A 7 -12.14 -9.92 14.71
N ILE A 8 -13.27 -10.31 14.13
CA ILE A 8 -14.03 -11.50 14.51
C ILE A 8 -13.87 -12.55 13.42
N GLY A 9 -13.01 -13.54 13.67
CA GLY A 9 -12.53 -14.51 12.68
C GLY A 9 -11.07 -14.26 12.31
N GLY A 10 -10.19 -15.22 12.61
CA GLY A 10 -8.73 -15.20 12.48
C GLY A 10 -8.17 -16.04 11.34
N GLY A 11 -8.95 -16.21 10.27
CA GLY A 11 -8.48 -16.81 9.02
C GLY A 11 -7.61 -15.86 8.19
N VAL A 12 -7.36 -16.22 6.93
CA VAL A 12 -6.53 -15.42 5.99
C VAL A 12 -7.04 -13.98 5.84
N ILE A 13 -8.35 -13.79 5.67
CA ILE A 13 -8.96 -12.46 5.49
C ILE A 13 -8.92 -11.65 6.80
N GLY A 14 -9.30 -12.26 7.92
CA GLY A 14 -9.25 -11.62 9.23
C GLY A 14 -7.84 -11.21 9.63
N GLY A 15 -6.85 -12.08 9.43
CA GLY A 15 -5.43 -11.76 9.62
C GLY A 15 -4.97 -10.61 8.72
N GLY A 16 -5.48 -10.52 7.50
CA GLY A 16 -5.20 -9.42 6.58
C GLY A 16 -5.77 -8.07 7.04
N TRP A 17 -6.99 -8.05 7.58
CA TRP A 17 -7.57 -6.87 8.21
C TRP A 17 -6.82 -6.48 9.50
N ALA A 18 -6.51 -7.46 10.34
CA ALA A 18 -5.71 -7.27 11.54
C ALA A 18 -4.38 -6.59 11.19
N ALA A 19 -3.68 -7.08 10.15
CA ALA A 19 -2.45 -6.47 9.65
C ALA A 19 -2.64 -5.02 9.17
N ARG A 20 -3.71 -4.73 8.40
CA ARG A 20 -3.99 -3.38 7.90
C ARG A 20 -4.18 -2.37 9.04
N PHE A 21 -4.96 -2.71 10.05
CA PHE A 21 -5.17 -1.83 11.20
C PHE A 21 -3.91 -1.72 12.06
N LEU A 22 -3.30 -2.85 12.43
CA LEU A 22 -2.16 -2.91 13.35
C LEU A 22 -0.95 -2.14 12.83
N LEU A 23 -0.58 -2.34 11.56
CA LEU A 23 0.55 -1.68 10.93
C LEU A 23 0.28 -0.19 10.62
N ASN A 24 -0.98 0.24 10.74
CA ASN A 24 -1.36 1.65 10.69
C ASN A 24 -1.69 2.23 12.08
N GLY A 25 -1.10 1.67 13.14
CA GLY A 25 -1.09 2.26 14.49
C GLY A 25 -2.37 2.08 15.30
N TRP A 26 -3.33 1.29 14.80
CA TRP A 26 -4.52 0.93 15.56
C TRP A 26 -4.22 -0.25 16.48
N ASN A 27 -4.77 -0.21 17.70
CA ASN A 27 -4.84 -1.40 18.53
C ASN A 27 -5.80 -2.39 17.89
N VAL A 28 -5.46 -3.67 17.89
CA VAL A 28 -6.27 -4.73 17.27
C VAL A 28 -6.56 -5.80 18.30
N SER A 29 -7.85 -6.07 18.52
CA SER A 29 -8.29 -7.22 19.32
C SER A 29 -8.93 -8.25 18.42
N VAL A 30 -8.43 -9.48 18.45
CA VAL A 30 -8.93 -10.58 17.63
C VAL A 30 -9.69 -11.57 18.49
N PHE A 31 -10.80 -12.09 17.99
CA PHE A 31 -11.42 -13.30 18.52
C PHE A 31 -11.59 -14.33 17.40
N ASP A 32 -11.16 -15.57 17.67
CA ASP A 32 -11.45 -16.75 16.86
C ASP A 32 -11.51 -17.97 17.78
N PRO A 33 -12.47 -18.90 17.58
CA PRO A 33 -12.57 -20.11 18.40
C PRO A 33 -11.50 -21.19 18.08
N ASP A 34 -10.78 -21.08 16.96
CA ASP A 34 -9.72 -22.01 16.57
C ASP A 34 -8.45 -21.77 17.40
N PRO A 35 -7.93 -22.77 18.14
CA PRO A 35 -6.69 -22.63 18.90
C PRO A 35 -5.47 -22.30 18.03
N GLU A 36 -5.52 -22.57 16.71
CA GLU A 36 -4.44 -22.26 15.77
C GLU A 36 -4.52 -20.83 15.20
N ALA A 37 -5.54 -20.04 15.57
CA ALA A 37 -5.76 -18.71 15.01
C ALA A 37 -4.57 -17.76 15.23
N GLU A 38 -3.95 -17.77 16.42
CA GLU A 38 -2.78 -16.94 16.72
C GLU A 38 -1.60 -17.27 15.80
N ARG A 39 -1.32 -18.56 15.57
CA ARG A 39 -0.26 -18.98 14.63
C ARG A 39 -0.58 -18.53 13.20
N LYS A 40 -1.80 -18.79 12.71
CA LYS A 40 -2.24 -18.42 11.35
C LYS A 40 -2.18 -16.92 11.12
N ILE A 41 -2.63 -16.12 12.07
CA ILE A 41 -2.55 -14.65 12.02
C ILE A 41 -1.10 -14.20 12.09
N GLY A 42 -0.27 -14.83 12.92
CA GLY A 42 1.17 -14.57 13.00
C GLY A 42 1.86 -14.72 11.64
N GLU A 43 1.50 -15.75 10.88
CA GLU A 43 2.02 -15.96 9.52
C GLU A 43 1.57 -14.86 8.55
N VAL A 44 0.29 -14.47 8.58
CA VAL A 44 -0.22 -13.36 7.75
C VAL A 44 0.45 -12.04 8.12
N LEU A 45 0.62 -11.76 9.41
CA LEU A 45 1.32 -10.57 9.91
C LEU A 45 2.80 -10.57 9.50
N ALA A 46 3.48 -11.71 9.50
CA ALA A 46 4.86 -11.81 9.05
C ALA A 46 5.01 -11.48 7.56
N ASN A 47 4.05 -11.88 6.72
CA ASN A 47 3.99 -11.45 5.32
C ASN A 47 3.69 -9.95 5.21
N ALA A 48 2.69 -9.45 5.94
CA ALA A 48 2.31 -8.05 5.91
C ALA A 48 3.42 -7.10 6.37
N ARG A 49 4.16 -7.43 7.44
CA ARG A 49 5.31 -6.66 7.94
C ARG A 49 6.46 -6.58 6.95
N ALA A 50 6.60 -7.58 6.09
CA ALA A 50 7.59 -7.53 5.02
C ALA A 50 7.08 -6.74 3.79
N ALA A 51 5.77 -6.82 3.51
CA ALA A 51 5.21 -6.38 2.24
C ALA A 51 4.64 -4.95 2.28
N LEU A 52 3.83 -4.62 3.29
CA LEU A 52 3.15 -3.33 3.38
C LEU A 52 4.12 -2.14 3.53
N PRO A 53 5.17 -2.22 4.38
CA PRO A 53 6.14 -1.13 4.49
C PRO A 53 6.84 -0.82 3.17
N ALA A 54 7.06 -1.83 2.32
CA ALA A 54 7.68 -1.65 1.02
C ALA A 54 6.80 -0.86 0.02
N LEU A 55 5.53 -0.58 0.31
CA LEU A 55 4.66 0.30 -0.49
C LEU A 55 4.73 1.78 -0.10
N SER A 56 5.29 2.12 1.06
CA SER A 56 5.35 3.50 1.57
C SER A 56 6.69 4.18 1.24
N ASP A 57 6.64 5.48 0.96
CA ASP A 57 7.84 6.35 0.88
C ASP A 57 8.18 6.99 2.22
N LEU A 58 7.38 6.68 3.24
CA LEU A 58 7.51 7.21 4.58
C LEU A 58 7.85 6.08 5.55
N PRO A 59 8.52 6.40 6.67
CA PRO A 59 8.71 5.43 7.73
C PRO A 59 7.36 4.94 8.21
N MET A 60 7.23 3.65 8.47
CA MET A 60 6.02 3.12 9.13
C MET A 60 5.86 3.79 10.49
N GLN A 61 4.61 4.09 10.85
CA GLN A 61 4.30 4.52 12.21
C GLN A 61 4.48 3.35 13.18
N SER A 62 4.50 3.64 14.49
CA SER A 62 4.56 2.58 15.49
C SER A 62 3.37 1.65 15.31
N GLU A 63 3.62 0.33 15.31
CA GLU A 63 2.55 -0.67 15.30
C GLU A 63 1.67 -0.49 16.55
N GLY A 64 0.36 -0.72 16.40
CA GLY A 64 -0.53 -0.78 17.55
C GLY A 64 -0.31 -2.04 18.39
N VAL A 65 -1.12 -2.19 19.44
CA VAL A 65 -1.09 -3.38 20.30
C VAL A 65 -2.03 -4.44 19.74
N LEU A 66 -1.51 -5.64 19.51
CA LEU A 66 -2.30 -6.82 19.14
C LEU A 66 -2.67 -7.62 20.40
N SER A 67 -3.94 -7.98 20.54
CA SER A 67 -4.44 -8.85 21.61
C SER A 67 -5.36 -9.93 21.05
N PHE A 68 -5.36 -11.11 21.69
CA PHE A 68 -6.30 -12.19 21.42
C PHE A 68 -7.27 -12.30 22.59
N ALA A 69 -8.56 -12.08 22.31
CA ALA A 69 -9.62 -12.10 23.30
C ALA A 69 -10.17 -13.53 23.48
N ALA A 70 -10.64 -13.86 24.68
CA ALA A 70 -11.28 -15.14 24.99
C ALA A 70 -12.75 -15.19 24.56
N SER A 71 -13.35 -14.04 24.21
CA SER A 71 -14.74 -13.94 23.75
C SER A 71 -14.95 -12.79 22.76
N ILE A 72 -16.04 -12.84 21.99
CA ILE A 72 -16.46 -11.72 21.13
C ILE A 72 -16.68 -10.45 21.96
N THR A 73 -17.32 -10.57 23.14
CA THR A 73 -17.59 -9.45 24.04
C THR A 73 -16.32 -8.70 24.42
N GLU A 74 -15.29 -9.43 24.85
CA GLU A 74 -13.98 -8.85 25.18
C GLU A 74 -13.31 -8.21 23.96
N ALA A 75 -13.40 -8.85 22.78
CA ALA A 75 -12.80 -8.31 21.57
C ALA A 75 -13.39 -6.95 21.18
N VAL A 76 -14.72 -6.80 21.24
CA VAL A 76 -15.44 -5.61 20.76
C VAL A 76 -15.54 -4.49 21.79
N GLU A 77 -15.22 -4.75 23.06
CA GLU A 77 -15.30 -3.74 24.11
C GLU A 77 -14.38 -2.55 23.79
N GLY A 78 -14.95 -1.34 23.72
CA GLY A 78 -14.20 -0.12 23.38
C GLY A 78 -13.68 -0.06 21.94
N ALA A 79 -14.18 -0.89 21.02
CA ALA A 79 -13.79 -0.84 19.61
C ALA A 79 -14.40 0.37 18.89
N ASP A 80 -13.61 1.03 18.04
CA ASP A 80 -14.04 2.09 17.12
C ASP A 80 -14.52 1.53 15.76
N TYR A 81 -14.10 0.30 15.43
CA TYR A 81 -14.45 -0.40 14.20
C TYR A 81 -14.46 -1.91 14.45
N ILE A 82 -15.44 -2.62 13.88
CA ILE A 82 -15.57 -4.07 14.01
C ILE A 82 -15.58 -4.67 12.60
N GLN A 83 -14.72 -5.65 12.35
CA GLN A 83 -14.67 -6.41 11.11
C GLN A 83 -15.00 -7.87 11.38
N GLU A 84 -16.08 -8.36 10.78
CA GLU A 84 -16.44 -9.77 10.78
C GLU A 84 -15.84 -10.47 9.55
N SER A 85 -15.13 -11.57 9.79
CA SER A 85 -14.47 -12.41 8.80
C SER A 85 -14.61 -13.91 9.14
N VAL A 86 -15.74 -14.31 9.74
CA VAL A 86 -16.09 -15.72 10.01
C VAL A 86 -16.54 -16.43 8.72
N SER A 87 -16.68 -17.75 8.79
CA SER A 87 -17.08 -18.59 7.66
C SER A 87 -18.34 -18.09 6.96
N GLU A 88 -18.42 -18.35 5.65
CA GLU A 88 -19.50 -17.91 4.76
C GLU A 88 -20.82 -18.69 4.98
N ARG A 89 -21.38 -18.57 6.19
CA ARG A 89 -22.66 -19.14 6.61
C ARG A 89 -23.52 -18.06 7.26
N LEU A 90 -24.69 -17.80 6.69
CA LEU A 90 -25.53 -16.67 7.08
C LEU A 90 -26.01 -16.79 8.54
N ASP A 91 -26.40 -17.99 8.98
CA ASP A 91 -26.85 -18.26 10.36
C ASP A 91 -25.74 -17.98 11.40
N LEU A 92 -24.49 -18.29 11.05
CA LEU A 92 -23.35 -18.00 11.90
C LEU A 92 -23.11 -16.50 12.01
N LYS A 93 -23.14 -15.78 10.87
CA LYS A 93 -22.95 -14.33 10.84
C LYS A 93 -24.03 -13.61 11.65
N HIS A 94 -25.30 -14.02 11.54
CA HIS A 94 -26.38 -13.48 12.37
C HIS A 94 -26.14 -13.66 13.86
N ARG A 95 -25.72 -14.87 14.30
CA ARG A 95 -25.37 -15.13 15.71
C ARG A 95 -24.22 -14.24 16.18
N VAL A 96 -23.19 -14.08 15.36
CA VAL A 96 -22.04 -13.21 15.65
C VAL A 96 -22.48 -11.74 15.78
N PHE A 97 -23.27 -11.21 14.84
CA PHE A 97 -23.78 -9.84 14.93
C PHE A 97 -24.64 -9.62 16.16
N ALA A 98 -25.52 -10.57 16.51
CA ALA A 98 -26.32 -10.49 17.72
C ALA A 98 -25.45 -10.43 18.99
N GLN A 99 -24.38 -11.23 19.07
CA GLN A 99 -23.46 -11.21 20.21
C GLN A 99 -22.64 -9.90 20.27
N ILE A 100 -22.17 -9.39 19.12
CA ILE A 100 -21.50 -8.09 19.04
C ILE A 100 -22.42 -6.99 19.58
N GLN A 101 -23.68 -6.96 19.14
CA GLN A 101 -24.66 -5.93 19.49
C GLN A 101 -25.16 -5.99 20.94
N GLN A 102 -24.88 -7.07 21.68
CA GLN A 102 -25.09 -7.13 23.12
C GLN A 102 -24.01 -6.36 23.91
N SER A 103 -22.82 -6.18 23.32
CA SER A 103 -21.63 -5.67 24.00
C SER A 103 -21.15 -4.33 23.45
N SER A 104 -21.56 -3.97 22.23
CA SER A 104 -21.17 -2.75 21.53
C SER A 104 -22.35 -2.14 20.78
N HIS A 105 -22.50 -0.81 20.87
CA HIS A 105 -23.63 -0.08 20.29
C HIS A 105 -23.13 1.10 19.45
N GLY A 106 -23.75 1.34 18.29
CA GLY A 106 -23.40 2.47 17.41
C GLY A 106 -22.04 2.35 16.69
N VAL A 107 -21.29 1.26 16.90
CA VAL A 107 -19.99 1.01 16.28
C VAL A 107 -20.19 0.36 14.91
N PRO A 108 -19.51 0.82 13.84
CA PRO A 108 -19.61 0.21 12.52
C PRO A 108 -19.16 -1.25 12.53
N ILE A 109 -19.98 -2.12 11.93
CA ILE A 109 -19.73 -3.55 11.76
C ILE A 109 -19.63 -3.85 10.25
N GLY A 110 -18.41 -3.99 9.76
CA GLY A 110 -18.13 -4.41 8.39
C GLY A 110 -18.08 -5.95 8.30
N SER A 111 -18.80 -6.55 7.36
CA SER A 111 -18.64 -7.97 7.01
C SER A 111 -17.70 -8.13 5.82
N SER A 112 -16.81 -9.12 5.87
CA SER A 112 -15.94 -9.50 4.75
C SER A 112 -16.58 -10.49 3.78
N THR A 113 -17.90 -10.72 3.87
CA THR A 113 -18.62 -11.63 2.97
C THR A 113 -18.36 -11.30 1.50
N SER A 114 -18.10 -12.33 0.71
CA SER A 114 -17.92 -12.26 -0.74
C SER A 114 -19.25 -12.44 -1.47
N GLY A 115 -20.26 -13.02 -0.82
CA GLY A 115 -21.53 -13.38 -1.48
C GLY A 115 -22.77 -12.62 -1.01
N PHE A 116 -22.96 -12.47 0.31
CA PHE A 116 -24.25 -12.05 0.88
C PHE A 116 -24.49 -10.55 0.78
N LYS A 117 -25.75 -10.17 0.58
CA LYS A 117 -26.17 -8.76 0.63
C LYS A 117 -26.15 -8.25 2.07
N PRO A 118 -25.84 -6.96 2.28
CA PRO A 118 -26.02 -6.32 3.57
C PRO A 118 -27.44 -6.46 4.11
N SER A 119 -28.48 -6.42 3.27
CA SER A 119 -29.86 -6.66 3.71
C SER A 119 -30.09 -8.04 4.32
N GLU A 120 -29.47 -9.09 3.79
CA GLU A 120 -29.52 -10.45 4.35
C GLU A 120 -28.77 -10.51 5.69
N LEU A 121 -27.57 -9.91 5.76
CA LEU A 121 -26.77 -9.85 6.99
C LEU A 121 -27.49 -9.12 8.15
N GLN A 122 -28.31 -8.14 7.82
CA GLN A 122 -29.03 -7.29 8.77
C GLN A 122 -30.36 -7.90 9.25
N GLU A 123 -30.75 -9.09 8.77
CA GLU A 123 -31.96 -9.76 9.24
C GLU A 123 -31.86 -10.11 10.73
N GLY A 124 -32.90 -9.76 11.49
CA GLY A 124 -32.94 -10.00 12.95
C GLY A 124 -31.95 -9.19 13.79
N ALA A 125 -31.12 -8.32 13.18
CA ALA A 125 -30.20 -7.47 13.91
C ALA A 125 -30.93 -6.42 14.78
N ALA A 126 -30.43 -6.18 15.99
CA ALA A 126 -30.98 -5.19 16.91
C ALA A 126 -30.76 -3.76 16.39
N ASP A 127 -29.61 -3.52 15.77
CA ASP A 127 -29.29 -2.27 15.07
C ASP A 127 -28.76 -2.56 13.66
N PRO A 128 -29.63 -2.70 12.64
CA PRO A 128 -29.18 -2.98 11.29
C PRO A 128 -28.43 -1.79 10.65
N SER A 129 -28.51 -0.59 11.23
CA SER A 129 -27.99 0.64 10.60
C SER A 129 -26.45 0.70 10.60
N VAL A 130 -25.81 -0.02 11.53
CA VAL A 130 -24.36 -0.08 11.66
C VAL A 130 -23.72 -1.26 10.90
N ILE A 131 -24.53 -2.18 10.35
CA ILE A 131 -24.04 -3.36 9.64
C ILE A 131 -23.98 -3.07 8.14
N PHE A 132 -22.83 -3.35 7.53
CA PHE A 132 -22.58 -3.17 6.10
C PHE A 132 -21.54 -4.18 5.61
N VAL A 133 -21.33 -4.28 4.30
CA VAL A 133 -20.23 -5.09 3.75
C VAL A 133 -19.01 -4.21 3.51
N ALA A 134 -17.85 -4.69 3.97
CA ALA A 134 -16.52 -4.19 3.65
C ALA A 134 -15.72 -5.36 3.09
N HIS A 135 -15.96 -5.67 1.80
CA HIS A 135 -15.38 -6.83 1.14
C HIS A 135 -13.97 -6.50 0.61
N PRO A 136 -12.89 -7.12 1.16
CA PRO A 136 -11.54 -6.89 0.70
C PRO A 136 -11.12 -7.89 -0.39
N PHE A 137 -9.92 -7.71 -0.95
CA PHE A 137 -9.30 -8.69 -1.85
C PHE A 137 -8.01 -9.26 -1.24
N ASN A 138 -7.84 -10.58 -1.31
CA ASN A 138 -6.65 -11.25 -0.81
C ASN A 138 -5.45 -11.03 -1.76
N PRO A 139 -4.26 -10.62 -1.26
CA PRO A 139 -3.91 -10.29 0.13
C PRO A 139 -4.39 -8.90 0.57
N VAL A 140 -5.21 -8.87 1.64
CA VAL A 140 -5.88 -7.65 2.16
C VAL A 140 -4.87 -6.57 2.55
N TYR A 141 -3.70 -6.97 3.08
CA TYR A 141 -2.64 -6.06 3.49
C TYR A 141 -1.89 -5.39 2.32
N LEU A 142 -2.06 -5.86 1.08
CA LEU A 142 -1.43 -5.26 -0.11
C LEU A 142 -2.45 -4.64 -1.05
N LEU A 143 -3.50 -5.38 -1.43
CA LEU A 143 -4.51 -4.88 -2.36
C LEU A 143 -5.36 -3.81 -1.66
N PRO A 144 -5.45 -2.58 -2.20
CA PRO A 144 -6.10 -1.49 -1.48
C PRO A 144 -7.63 -1.55 -1.58
N LEU A 145 -8.22 -2.29 -2.53
CA LEU A 145 -9.65 -2.24 -2.75
C LEU A 145 -10.44 -2.87 -1.58
N ALA A 146 -11.43 -2.12 -1.08
CA ALA A 146 -12.51 -2.63 -0.25
C ALA A 146 -13.86 -2.20 -0.85
N GLU A 147 -14.71 -3.15 -1.25
CA GLU A 147 -16.08 -2.85 -1.68
C GLU A 147 -16.95 -2.55 -0.45
N VAL A 148 -17.43 -1.31 -0.36
CA VAL A 148 -18.31 -0.84 0.70
C VAL A 148 -19.74 -0.87 0.19
N VAL A 149 -20.51 -1.87 0.64
CA VAL A 149 -21.90 -2.11 0.23
C VAL A 149 -22.84 -1.79 1.40
N PRO A 150 -23.61 -0.69 1.34
CA PRO A 150 -24.71 -0.45 2.26
C PRO A 150 -25.99 -1.14 1.78
N SER A 151 -26.98 -1.21 2.67
CA SER A 151 -28.39 -1.43 2.29
C SER A 151 -29.21 -0.17 2.49
N ALA A 152 -30.50 -0.23 2.16
CA ALA A 152 -31.46 0.82 2.49
C ALA A 152 -31.64 1.07 4.00
N ARG A 153 -31.20 0.13 4.87
CA ARG A 153 -31.26 0.26 6.34
C ARG A 153 -29.99 0.85 6.94
N SER A 154 -28.90 0.94 6.19
CA SER A 154 -27.62 1.45 6.67
C SER A 154 -27.66 2.96 6.92
N ASP A 155 -26.99 3.43 7.97
CA ASP A 155 -26.76 4.87 8.19
C ASP A 155 -25.71 5.38 7.20
N MET A 156 -26.14 6.19 6.22
CA MET A 156 -25.24 6.73 5.20
C MET A 156 -24.18 7.68 5.77
N ALA A 157 -24.46 8.37 6.88
CA ALA A 157 -23.44 9.20 7.53
C ALA A 157 -22.36 8.32 8.17
N LEU A 158 -22.73 7.17 8.74
CA LEU A 158 -21.79 6.16 9.22
C LEU A 158 -20.96 5.57 8.07
N ILE A 159 -21.58 5.28 6.93
CA ILE A 159 -20.87 4.76 5.74
C ILE A 159 -19.79 5.75 5.28
N GLU A 160 -20.07 7.06 5.25
CA GLU A 160 -19.03 8.04 4.90
C GLU A 160 -17.90 8.09 5.93
N ARG A 161 -18.20 7.98 7.24
CA ARG A 161 -17.16 7.86 8.29
C ARG A 161 -16.30 6.61 8.10
N VAL A 162 -16.92 5.48 7.77
CA VAL A 162 -16.22 4.22 7.49
C VAL A 162 -15.30 4.36 6.30
N LYS A 163 -15.71 5.03 5.23
CA LYS A 163 -14.84 5.27 4.07
C LYS A 163 -13.59 6.07 4.47
N GLU A 164 -13.71 7.04 5.37
CA GLU A 164 -12.52 7.73 5.91
C GLU A 164 -11.65 6.82 6.77
N VAL A 165 -12.22 5.95 7.61
CA VAL A 165 -11.46 4.93 8.35
C VAL A 165 -10.67 4.03 7.40
N LEU A 166 -11.32 3.53 6.34
CA LEU A 166 -10.66 2.69 5.34
C LEU A 166 -9.52 3.45 4.62
N ARG A 167 -9.72 4.73 4.28
CA ARG A 167 -8.65 5.58 3.71
C ARG A 167 -7.49 5.81 4.69
N GLU A 168 -7.78 5.93 5.99
CA GLU A 168 -6.79 6.11 7.06
C GLU A 168 -5.81 4.93 7.11
N ILE A 169 -6.29 3.70 6.88
CA ILE A 169 -5.47 2.48 6.86
C ILE A 169 -4.98 2.09 5.44
N GLY A 170 -5.04 3.03 4.50
CA GLY A 170 -4.51 2.88 3.14
C GLY A 170 -5.37 2.03 2.20
N MET A 171 -6.66 1.84 2.51
CA MET A 171 -7.63 1.19 1.63
C MET A 171 -8.34 2.21 0.73
N PHE A 172 -8.79 1.74 -0.44
CA PHE A 172 -9.67 2.42 -1.36
C PHE A 172 -11.10 1.88 -1.20
N PRO A 173 -12.00 2.63 -0.53
CA PRO A 173 -13.37 2.20 -0.36
C PRO A 173 -14.17 2.45 -1.64
N LEU A 174 -14.44 1.39 -2.41
CA LEU A 174 -15.30 1.43 -3.57
C LEU A 174 -16.76 1.35 -3.12
N HIS A 175 -17.49 2.46 -3.27
CA HIS A 175 -18.90 2.49 -2.88
C HIS A 175 -19.78 1.74 -3.90
N VAL A 176 -20.37 0.64 -3.46
CA VAL A 176 -21.34 -0.12 -4.25
C VAL A 176 -22.72 0.49 -4.02
N ARG A 177 -23.29 1.08 -5.07
CA ARG A 177 -24.52 1.90 -4.96
C ARG A 177 -25.77 1.09 -4.67
N LYS A 178 -25.80 -0.17 -5.09
CA LYS A 178 -26.93 -1.06 -4.94
C LYS A 178 -26.38 -2.44 -4.60
N GLU A 179 -26.85 -2.99 -3.48
CA GLU A 179 -26.49 -4.35 -3.11
C GLU A 179 -26.93 -5.35 -4.19
N ILE A 180 -26.09 -6.36 -4.38
CA ILE A 180 -26.27 -7.45 -5.32
C ILE A 180 -25.46 -8.64 -4.81
N ASP A 181 -25.88 -9.85 -5.13
CA ASP A 181 -25.09 -11.06 -4.86
C ASP A 181 -23.71 -10.95 -5.52
N ALA A 182 -22.68 -11.29 -4.76
CA ALA A 182 -21.28 -11.25 -5.20
C ALA A 182 -20.75 -9.85 -5.61
N HIS A 183 -21.38 -8.77 -5.12
CA HIS A 183 -20.91 -7.39 -5.27
C HIS A 183 -20.56 -7.01 -6.73
N ILE A 184 -19.47 -6.29 -6.98
CA ILE A 184 -19.05 -5.94 -8.36
C ILE A 184 -17.89 -6.81 -8.81
N ALA A 185 -16.80 -6.82 -8.07
CA ALA A 185 -15.56 -7.44 -8.51
C ALA A 185 -15.64 -8.98 -8.53
N ASP A 186 -16.27 -9.61 -7.53
CA ASP A 186 -16.43 -11.08 -7.54
C ASP A 186 -17.32 -11.55 -8.69
N ARG A 187 -18.29 -10.75 -9.16
CA ARG A 187 -19.04 -11.07 -10.38
C ARG A 187 -18.17 -11.16 -11.62
N PHE A 188 -17.13 -10.33 -11.72
CA PHE A 188 -16.15 -10.43 -12.81
C PHE A 188 -15.23 -11.64 -12.63
N LEU A 189 -14.79 -11.92 -11.40
CA LEU A 189 -13.99 -13.12 -11.11
C LEU A 189 -14.76 -14.40 -11.45
N GLU A 190 -16.03 -14.48 -11.04
CA GLU A 190 -16.94 -15.58 -11.35
C GLU A 190 -17.16 -15.75 -12.85
N ALA A 191 -17.34 -14.65 -13.59
CA ALA A 191 -17.51 -14.73 -15.05
C ALA A 191 -16.27 -15.34 -15.74
N VAL A 192 -15.07 -14.90 -15.35
CA VAL A 192 -13.82 -15.43 -15.90
C VAL A 192 -13.59 -16.88 -15.46
N TRP A 193 -13.88 -17.20 -14.19
CA TRP A 193 -13.73 -18.54 -13.63
C TRP A 193 -14.63 -19.56 -14.32
N ARG A 194 -15.92 -19.24 -14.50
CA ARG A 194 -16.88 -20.14 -15.15
C ARG A 194 -16.50 -20.44 -16.60
N GLU A 195 -16.01 -19.45 -17.32
CA GLU A 195 -15.50 -19.66 -18.67
C GLU A 195 -14.26 -20.55 -18.67
N ALA A 196 -13.32 -20.31 -17.75
CA ALA A 196 -12.12 -21.14 -17.61
C ALA A 196 -12.45 -22.62 -17.32
N LEU A 197 -13.44 -22.88 -16.45
CA LEU A 197 -13.91 -24.24 -16.17
C LEU A 197 -14.38 -24.97 -17.44
N TRP A 198 -15.13 -24.29 -18.31
CA TRP A 198 -15.55 -24.87 -19.58
C TRP A 198 -14.39 -25.10 -20.54
N LEU A 199 -13.45 -24.17 -20.63
CA LEU A 199 -12.28 -24.32 -21.50
C LEU A 199 -11.42 -25.54 -21.10
N VAL A 200 -11.24 -25.78 -19.79
CA VAL A 200 -10.55 -26.98 -19.30
C VAL A 200 -11.37 -28.24 -19.58
N LYS A 201 -12.66 -28.23 -19.21
CA LYS A 201 -13.54 -29.40 -19.32
C LYS A 201 -13.73 -29.84 -20.78
N ASP A 202 -13.81 -28.90 -21.72
CA ASP A 202 -13.96 -29.17 -23.15
C ASP A 202 -12.60 -29.45 -23.83
N GLY A 203 -11.48 -29.42 -23.09
CA GLY A 203 -10.13 -29.70 -23.60
C GLY A 203 -9.57 -28.61 -24.53
N VAL A 204 -10.09 -27.38 -24.44
CA VAL A 204 -9.63 -26.24 -25.25
C VAL A 204 -8.32 -25.67 -24.72
N ALA A 205 -8.13 -25.67 -23.41
CA ALA A 205 -6.91 -25.19 -22.74
C ALA A 205 -6.69 -25.89 -21.40
N THR A 206 -5.44 -25.98 -20.97
CA THR A 206 -5.02 -26.37 -19.63
C THR A 206 -5.11 -25.19 -18.64
N THR A 207 -5.00 -25.46 -17.33
CA THR A 207 -4.92 -24.39 -16.31
C THR A 207 -3.76 -23.42 -16.58
N GLU A 208 -2.59 -23.95 -16.99
CA GLU A 208 -1.42 -23.13 -17.30
C GLU A 208 -1.64 -22.23 -18.52
N GLU A 209 -2.21 -22.75 -19.61
CA GLU A 209 -2.47 -21.95 -20.82
C GLU A 209 -3.48 -20.82 -20.57
N ILE A 210 -4.51 -21.07 -19.75
CA ILE A 210 -5.46 -20.04 -19.33
C ILE A 210 -4.75 -18.98 -18.50
N ASP A 211 -3.92 -19.38 -17.55
CA ASP A 211 -3.14 -18.46 -16.72
C ASP A 211 -2.15 -17.63 -17.56
N GLU A 212 -1.49 -18.21 -18.56
CA GLU A 212 -0.56 -17.50 -19.45
C GLU A 212 -1.30 -16.50 -20.35
N ALA A 213 -2.50 -16.84 -20.83
CA ALA A 213 -3.34 -15.89 -21.58
C ALA A 213 -3.69 -14.64 -20.76
N ILE A 214 -3.86 -14.80 -19.44
CA ILE A 214 -4.10 -13.70 -18.50
C ILE A 214 -2.79 -12.95 -18.20
N ARG A 215 -1.75 -13.68 -17.76
CA ARG A 215 -0.46 -13.12 -17.29
C ARG A 215 0.32 -12.41 -18.38
N MET A 216 0.29 -12.92 -19.61
CA MET A 216 1.00 -12.36 -20.76
C MET A 216 0.12 -11.46 -21.65
N GLY A 217 -1.20 -11.43 -21.40
CA GLY A 217 -2.17 -10.77 -22.25
C GLY A 217 -2.95 -9.65 -21.56
N PHE A 218 -4.24 -9.88 -21.35
CA PHE A 218 -5.17 -8.83 -20.92
C PHE A 218 -5.04 -8.44 -19.46
N GLY A 219 -4.54 -9.33 -18.59
CA GLY A 219 -4.36 -9.07 -17.16
C GLY A 219 -3.43 -7.87 -16.90
N LEU A 220 -2.37 -7.70 -17.68
CA LEU A 220 -1.44 -6.57 -17.57
C LEU A 220 -2.12 -5.21 -17.83
N ARG A 221 -3.04 -5.15 -18.79
CA ARG A 221 -3.78 -3.91 -19.11
C ARG A 221 -4.88 -3.66 -18.09
N TRP A 222 -5.59 -4.70 -17.66
CA TRP A 222 -6.64 -4.59 -16.65
C TRP A 222 -6.10 -4.13 -15.29
N GLY A 223 -4.95 -4.67 -14.86
CA GLY A 223 -4.36 -4.34 -13.57
C GLY A 223 -4.02 -2.86 -13.39
N GLN A 224 -3.86 -2.09 -14.48
CA GLN A 224 -3.52 -0.67 -14.42
C GLN A 224 -4.60 0.28 -14.98
N MET A 225 -5.51 -0.17 -15.86
CA MET A 225 -6.55 0.69 -16.48
C MET A 225 -7.98 0.21 -16.25
N GLY A 226 -8.17 -1.05 -15.85
CA GLY A 226 -9.48 -1.70 -15.89
C GLY A 226 -10.05 -1.86 -17.30
N LEU A 227 -11.30 -2.31 -17.39
CA LEU A 227 -11.94 -2.73 -18.65
C LEU A 227 -12.22 -1.55 -19.60
N PHE A 228 -12.92 -0.53 -19.11
CA PHE A 228 -13.44 0.54 -19.98
C PHE A 228 -12.35 1.47 -20.51
N GLU A 229 -11.32 1.79 -19.73
CA GLU A 229 -10.21 2.59 -20.25
C GLU A 229 -9.40 1.81 -21.29
N THR A 230 -9.16 0.52 -21.06
CA THR A 230 -8.53 -0.37 -22.04
C THR A 230 -9.27 -0.36 -23.38
N TYR A 231 -10.61 -0.48 -23.36
CA TYR A 231 -11.43 -0.45 -24.57
C TYR A 231 -11.57 0.95 -25.17
N ARG A 232 -11.50 2.00 -24.36
CA ARG A 232 -11.44 3.38 -24.86
C ARG A 232 -10.19 3.59 -25.72
N VAL A 233 -9.03 3.11 -25.27
CA VAL A 233 -7.78 3.16 -26.03
C VAL A 233 -7.89 2.31 -27.31
N ALA A 234 -8.51 1.14 -27.24
CA ALA A 234 -8.76 0.30 -28.42
C ALA A 234 -9.67 0.98 -29.47
N GLY A 235 -10.52 1.93 -29.05
CA GLY A 235 -11.31 2.77 -29.95
C GLY A 235 -10.53 3.89 -30.66
N GLY A 236 -9.22 4.03 -30.41
CA GLY A 236 -8.38 5.08 -30.99
C GLY A 236 -8.83 6.49 -30.61
N GLU A 237 -8.47 7.49 -31.44
CA GLU A 237 -8.82 8.90 -31.21
C GLU A 237 -10.34 9.14 -31.14
N ALA A 238 -11.13 8.31 -31.80
CA ALA A 238 -12.59 8.37 -31.78
C ALA A 238 -13.22 7.77 -30.49
N GLY A 239 -12.42 7.08 -29.68
CA GLY A 239 -12.74 6.64 -28.32
C GLY A 239 -13.82 5.55 -28.23
N MET A 240 -14.45 5.46 -27.05
CA MET A 240 -15.34 4.36 -26.68
C MET A 240 -16.53 4.18 -27.62
N LYS A 241 -17.13 5.27 -28.12
CA LYS A 241 -18.29 5.17 -29.03
C LYS A 241 -17.91 4.48 -30.34
N HIS A 242 -16.70 4.74 -30.84
CA HIS A 242 -16.19 4.06 -32.02
C HIS A 242 -15.91 2.59 -31.74
N PHE A 243 -15.24 2.26 -30.63
CA PHE A 243 -15.05 0.88 -30.19
C PHE A 243 -16.37 0.11 -30.12
N MET A 244 -17.41 0.69 -29.51
CA MET A 244 -18.74 0.08 -29.43
C MET A 244 -19.41 -0.10 -30.79
N ALA A 245 -19.26 0.86 -31.72
CA ALA A 245 -19.82 0.72 -33.06
C ALA A 245 -19.13 -0.40 -33.86
N GLN A 246 -17.82 -0.58 -33.66
CA GLN A 246 -17.02 -1.59 -34.34
C GLN A 246 -17.25 -3.00 -33.77
N PHE A 247 -17.21 -3.15 -32.45
CA PHE A 247 -17.24 -4.47 -31.79
C PHE A 247 -18.60 -4.82 -31.16
N GLY A 248 -19.49 -3.85 -30.98
CA GLY A 248 -20.85 -4.07 -30.47
C GLY A 248 -21.63 -5.15 -31.23
N PRO A 249 -21.56 -5.23 -32.59
CA PRO A 249 -22.20 -6.31 -33.34
C PRO A 249 -21.71 -7.73 -32.97
N CYS A 250 -20.50 -7.87 -32.42
CA CYS A 250 -19.94 -9.16 -32.01
C CYS A 250 -20.51 -9.66 -30.67
N LEU A 251 -21.18 -8.81 -29.88
CA LEU A 251 -21.75 -9.19 -28.59
C LEU A 251 -22.89 -10.22 -28.69
N THR A 252 -23.46 -10.41 -29.88
CA THR A 252 -24.48 -11.44 -30.13
C THR A 252 -23.89 -12.79 -30.50
N TRP A 253 -22.57 -12.89 -30.67
CA TRP A 253 -21.92 -14.14 -31.07
C TRP A 253 -21.82 -15.08 -29.86
N PRO A 254 -22.01 -16.39 -30.04
CA PRO A 254 -22.07 -17.36 -28.94
C PRO A 254 -20.66 -17.78 -28.48
N TRP A 255 -19.84 -16.82 -28.05
CA TRP A 255 -18.44 -17.05 -27.70
C TRP A 255 -18.21 -17.62 -26.31
N THR A 256 -19.08 -17.32 -25.36
CA THR A 256 -18.87 -17.63 -23.93
C THR A 256 -20.02 -18.43 -23.35
N LYS A 257 -19.74 -19.27 -22.36
CA LYS A 257 -20.72 -20.10 -21.62
C LYS A 257 -20.97 -19.57 -20.19
N LEU A 258 -21.19 -18.27 -20.03
CA LEU A 258 -21.23 -17.62 -18.71
C LEU A 258 -22.42 -18.01 -17.82
N MET A 259 -23.55 -18.45 -18.41
CA MET A 259 -24.77 -18.76 -17.67
C MET A 259 -24.82 -20.18 -17.13
N ASP A 260 -23.95 -21.06 -17.61
CA ASP A 260 -23.87 -22.48 -17.22
C ASP A 260 -22.51 -22.77 -16.58
N VAL A 261 -22.44 -23.80 -15.75
CA VAL A 261 -21.18 -24.36 -15.25
C VAL A 261 -21.12 -25.84 -15.61
N PRO A 262 -19.93 -26.42 -15.84
CA PRO A 262 -19.84 -27.86 -15.96
C PRO A 262 -20.33 -28.53 -14.67
N GLU A 263 -20.77 -29.78 -14.78
CA GLU A 263 -21.10 -30.58 -13.60
C GLU A 263 -19.87 -30.63 -12.68
N PHE A 264 -20.03 -30.11 -11.46
CA PHE A 264 -18.97 -30.06 -10.47
C PHE A 264 -18.92 -31.40 -9.74
N ASN A 265 -18.15 -32.33 -10.30
CA ASN A 265 -17.96 -33.70 -9.81
C ASN A 265 -16.49 -33.97 -9.47
N ASP A 266 -16.22 -35.10 -8.81
CA ASP A 266 -14.86 -35.47 -8.39
C ASP A 266 -13.89 -35.58 -9.57
N GLU A 267 -14.35 -36.02 -10.74
CA GLU A 267 -13.52 -36.11 -11.96
C GLU A 267 -13.02 -34.74 -12.41
N LEU A 268 -13.89 -33.73 -12.46
CA LEU A 268 -13.49 -32.36 -12.80
C LEU A 268 -12.56 -31.77 -11.75
N VAL A 269 -12.81 -32.04 -10.46
CA VAL A 269 -11.95 -31.60 -9.35
C VAL A 269 -10.55 -32.21 -9.48
N ASP A 270 -10.44 -33.52 -9.68
CA ASP A 270 -9.17 -34.23 -9.82
C ASP A 270 -8.40 -33.76 -11.07
N LEU A 271 -9.10 -33.50 -12.18
CA LEU A 271 -8.50 -32.96 -13.39
C LEU A 271 -7.85 -31.59 -13.14
N ILE A 272 -8.59 -30.65 -12.54
CA ILE A 272 -8.11 -29.29 -12.30
C ILE A 272 -7.01 -29.29 -11.23
N ALA A 273 -7.21 -30.01 -10.13
CA ALA A 273 -6.23 -30.11 -9.06
C ALA A 273 -4.91 -30.73 -9.56
N GLY A 274 -4.99 -31.81 -10.34
CA GLY A 274 -3.81 -32.45 -10.94
C GLY A 274 -3.06 -31.53 -11.90
N GLN A 275 -3.76 -30.74 -12.74
CA GLN A 275 -3.12 -29.74 -13.60
C GLN A 275 -2.47 -28.61 -12.80
N SER A 276 -3.14 -28.12 -11.74
CA SER A 276 -2.61 -27.09 -10.85
C SER A 276 -1.34 -27.56 -10.12
N ASP A 277 -1.33 -28.79 -9.61
CA ASP A 277 -0.18 -29.41 -8.96
C ASP A 277 0.99 -29.61 -9.93
N ALA A 278 0.72 -30.02 -11.18
CA ALA A 278 1.76 -30.15 -12.19
C ALA A 278 2.41 -28.80 -12.52
N GLN A 279 1.61 -27.72 -12.58
CA GLN A 279 2.07 -26.37 -12.86
C GLN A 279 2.89 -25.78 -11.71
N SER A 280 2.42 -25.89 -10.46
CA SER A 280 2.95 -25.11 -9.33
C SER A 280 3.30 -25.91 -8.08
N GLY A 281 3.06 -27.22 -8.04
CA GLY A 281 3.25 -28.07 -6.86
C GLY A 281 4.70 -28.22 -6.38
N HIS A 282 5.67 -27.74 -7.17
CA HIS A 282 7.08 -27.65 -6.77
C HIS A 282 7.37 -26.47 -5.82
N HIS A 283 6.41 -25.55 -5.65
CA HIS A 283 6.47 -24.48 -4.66
C HIS A 283 5.55 -24.78 -3.48
N THR A 284 5.99 -24.42 -2.28
CA THR A 284 5.09 -24.30 -1.14
C THR A 284 4.15 -23.10 -1.32
N ILE A 285 2.98 -23.14 -0.68
CA ILE A 285 2.03 -22.00 -0.68
C ILE A 285 2.71 -20.72 -0.17
N ARG A 286 3.61 -20.82 0.81
CA ARG A 286 4.33 -19.66 1.36
C ARG A 286 5.31 -19.06 0.34
N GLU A 287 5.97 -19.88 -0.46
CA GLU A 287 6.84 -19.39 -1.55
C GLU A 287 6.01 -18.70 -2.63
N LEU A 288 4.87 -19.28 -3.04
CA LEU A 288 3.96 -18.65 -3.99
C LEU A 288 3.42 -17.31 -3.48
N GLU A 289 3.04 -17.22 -2.20
CA GLU A 289 2.63 -15.96 -1.58
C GLU A 289 3.75 -14.91 -1.63
N ARG A 290 5.00 -15.30 -1.34
CA ARG A 290 6.14 -14.38 -1.37
C ARG A 290 6.49 -13.91 -2.78
N ILE A 291 6.41 -14.80 -3.77
CA ILE A 291 6.57 -14.46 -5.20
C ILE A 291 5.47 -13.48 -5.61
N ARG A 292 4.20 -13.79 -5.33
CA ARG A 292 3.06 -12.93 -5.62
C ARG A 292 3.22 -11.55 -4.98
N ASP A 293 3.49 -11.50 -3.67
CA ASP A 293 3.57 -10.25 -2.92
C ASP A 293 4.71 -9.36 -3.41
N SER A 294 5.88 -9.95 -3.70
CA SER A 294 7.04 -9.21 -4.25
C SER A 294 6.73 -8.59 -5.62
N ASN A 295 6.07 -9.36 -6.49
CA ASN A 295 5.64 -8.87 -7.82
C ASN A 295 4.56 -7.78 -7.70
N LEU A 296 3.58 -7.96 -6.81
CA LEU A 296 2.55 -6.95 -6.54
C LEU A 296 3.15 -5.65 -6.00
N ILE A 297 4.15 -5.72 -5.12
CA ILE A 297 4.87 -4.54 -4.63
C ILE A 297 5.53 -3.79 -5.79
N GLY A 298 6.27 -4.50 -6.66
CA GLY A 298 6.90 -3.89 -7.83
C GLY A 298 5.88 -3.22 -8.76
N PHE A 299 4.78 -3.89 -9.03
CA PHE A 299 3.69 -3.36 -9.87
C PHE A 299 3.03 -2.13 -9.25
N LEU A 300 2.64 -2.21 -7.97
CA LEU A 300 2.01 -1.10 -7.25
C LEU A 300 2.94 0.12 -7.11
N ARG A 301 4.25 -0.11 -6.94
CA ARG A 301 5.27 0.94 -6.96
C ARG A 301 5.35 1.65 -8.30
N ALA A 302 5.41 0.90 -9.39
CA ALA A 302 5.40 1.48 -10.73
C ALA A 302 4.14 2.35 -10.96
N LEU A 303 2.97 1.90 -10.49
CA LEU A 303 1.74 2.70 -10.54
C LEU A 303 1.82 3.95 -9.66
N LYS A 304 2.42 3.85 -8.46
CA LYS A 304 2.56 4.95 -7.50
C LYS A 304 3.44 6.07 -8.06
N ASP A 305 4.59 5.70 -8.63
CA ASP A 305 5.53 6.63 -9.26
C ASP A 305 4.90 7.38 -10.44
N ARG A 306 3.94 6.74 -11.13
CA ARG A 306 3.17 7.35 -12.23
C ARG A 306 1.87 8.01 -11.79
N ASN A 307 1.55 7.99 -10.49
CA ASN A 307 0.29 8.49 -9.94
C ASN A 307 -0.94 7.95 -10.69
N TRP A 308 -0.98 6.64 -10.87
CA TRP A 308 -1.99 5.98 -11.68
C TRP A 308 -2.68 4.85 -10.91
N GLY A 309 -3.97 4.61 -11.20
CA GLY A 309 -4.75 3.51 -10.61
C GLY A 309 -4.57 3.36 -9.08
N ALA A 310 -4.26 2.14 -8.64
CA ALA A 310 -3.97 1.83 -7.23
C ALA A 310 -2.77 2.61 -6.65
N GLY A 311 -1.81 2.99 -7.49
CA GLY A 311 -0.66 3.81 -7.08
C GLY A 311 -1.04 5.20 -6.57
N LYS A 312 -2.10 5.80 -7.13
CA LYS A 312 -2.64 7.07 -6.62
C LYS A 312 -3.11 6.91 -5.16
N VAL A 313 -3.75 5.79 -4.83
CA VAL A 313 -4.23 5.50 -3.47
C VAL A 313 -3.06 5.47 -2.48
N LEU A 314 -1.97 4.77 -2.85
CA LEU A 314 -0.77 4.70 -2.02
C LEU A 314 -0.13 6.08 -1.83
N ARG A 315 -0.07 6.89 -2.88
CA ARG A 315 0.49 8.24 -2.80
C ARG A 315 -0.36 9.16 -1.94
N ASP A 316 -1.69 9.11 -2.07
CA ASP A 316 -2.61 9.90 -1.25
C ASP A 316 -2.51 9.47 0.23
N HIS A 317 -2.34 8.17 0.52
CA HIS A 317 -2.13 7.65 1.87
C HIS A 317 -0.83 8.17 2.48
N ASP A 318 0.28 8.12 1.74
CA ASP A 318 1.55 8.70 2.21
C ASP A 318 1.44 10.21 2.41
N ALA A 319 0.77 10.95 1.51
CA ALA A 319 0.57 12.39 1.70
C ALA A 319 -0.19 12.71 3.00
N ARG A 320 -1.23 11.93 3.34
CA ARG A 320 -1.94 12.07 4.62
C ARG A 320 -1.02 11.81 5.82
N ARG A 321 -0.21 10.76 5.75
CA ARG A 321 0.75 10.41 6.81
C ARG A 321 1.88 11.43 6.94
N ALA A 322 2.35 12.01 5.84
CA ALA A 322 3.38 13.05 5.84
C ALA A 322 2.93 14.28 6.65
N VAL A 323 1.66 14.69 6.54
CA VAL A 323 1.10 15.79 7.34
C VAL A 323 1.14 15.48 8.84
N ALA A 324 0.83 14.24 9.22
CA ALA A 324 0.90 13.81 10.61
C ALA A 324 2.34 13.78 11.13
N LEU A 325 3.30 13.30 10.33
CA LEU A 325 4.73 13.29 10.69
C LEU A 325 5.33 14.71 10.75
N ALA A 326 4.97 15.60 9.83
CA ALA A 326 5.51 16.96 9.77
C ALA A 326 5.11 17.84 10.97
N ALA A 327 4.07 17.45 11.72
CA ALA A 327 3.72 18.09 12.98
C ALA A 327 4.80 17.87 14.08
N GLU A 328 5.68 16.90 13.91
CA GLU A 328 6.85 16.70 14.77
C GLU A 328 8.03 17.53 14.24
N VAL A 329 8.29 18.68 14.87
CA VAL A 329 9.47 19.51 14.54
C VAL A 329 10.74 18.73 14.92
N PRO A 330 11.69 18.49 14.00
CA PRO A 330 12.97 17.87 14.35
C PRO A 330 13.68 18.74 15.40
N GLN A 331 13.81 18.23 16.62
CA GLN A 331 14.58 18.88 17.70
C GLN A 331 15.94 18.20 17.79
N GLY A 332 17.02 18.98 17.62
CA GLY A 332 18.40 18.51 17.79
C GLY A 332 19.20 18.36 16.50
N ALA A 333 20.52 18.28 16.65
CA ALA A 333 21.47 18.13 15.56
C ALA A 333 22.28 16.82 15.69
N PRO A 334 22.54 16.08 14.59
CA PRO A 334 22.11 16.38 13.21
C PRO A 334 20.60 16.23 13.01
N MET A 335 20.04 17.02 12.10
CA MET A 335 18.60 17.07 11.88
C MET A 335 18.17 15.83 11.10
N VAL A 336 17.35 14.96 11.70
CA VAL A 336 16.76 13.82 10.99
C VAL A 336 15.68 14.34 10.03
N MET A 337 15.96 14.26 8.73
CA MET A 337 15.08 14.82 7.68
C MET A 337 14.27 13.74 6.98
N ALA A 338 14.78 12.51 6.91
CA ALA A 338 14.08 11.39 6.31
C ALA A 338 14.22 10.15 7.18
N ARG A 339 13.20 9.30 7.18
CA ARG A 339 13.38 7.89 7.50
C ARG A 339 12.74 7.08 6.39
N MET A 340 13.43 6.04 5.96
CA MET A 340 13.14 5.27 4.75
C MET A 340 13.24 3.79 5.08
N GLN A 341 12.79 2.94 4.16
CA GLN A 341 13.02 1.51 4.22
C GLN A 341 13.65 1.04 2.93
N VAL A 342 14.62 0.13 3.02
CA VAL A 342 15.24 -0.47 1.82
C VAL A 342 14.22 -1.37 1.13
N LEU A 343 13.89 -1.01 -0.12
CA LEU A 343 12.89 -1.70 -0.92
C LEU A 343 13.49 -2.89 -1.68
N PRO A 344 12.68 -3.89 -2.07
CA PRO A 344 13.16 -4.99 -2.91
C PRO A 344 13.86 -4.52 -4.19
N GLY A 345 13.33 -3.48 -4.86
CA GLY A 345 13.93 -2.88 -6.07
C GLY A 345 15.19 -2.03 -5.83
N TRP A 346 15.68 -1.96 -4.59
CA TRP A 346 16.96 -1.33 -4.24
C TRP A 346 18.08 -2.34 -4.09
N ILE A 347 17.77 -3.63 -4.09
CA ILE A 347 18.72 -4.71 -3.84
C ILE A 347 19.37 -5.13 -5.15
N ASP A 348 20.69 -5.30 -5.11
CA ASP A 348 21.49 -5.83 -6.21
C ASP A 348 21.49 -7.36 -6.22
N TYR A 349 22.19 -7.95 -7.20
CA TYR A 349 22.33 -9.40 -7.30
C TYR A 349 23.12 -10.05 -6.14
N ASN A 350 23.79 -9.25 -5.29
CA ASN A 350 24.51 -9.71 -4.10
C ASN A 350 23.65 -9.72 -2.85
N GLY A 351 22.40 -9.24 -2.92
CA GLY A 351 21.51 -9.17 -1.76
C GLY A 351 21.70 -7.91 -0.90
N HIS A 352 22.46 -6.91 -1.38
CA HIS A 352 22.68 -5.65 -0.70
C HIS A 352 22.07 -4.48 -1.46
N MET A 353 21.80 -3.39 -0.76
CA MET A 353 21.37 -2.14 -1.37
C MET A 353 22.46 -1.66 -2.34
N THR A 354 22.11 -1.51 -3.63
CA THR A 354 23.02 -1.00 -4.66
C THR A 354 23.50 0.40 -4.29
N GLU A 355 24.76 0.67 -4.60
CA GLU A 355 25.49 1.91 -4.36
C GLU A 355 24.72 3.17 -4.79
N SER A 356 24.06 3.12 -5.96
CA SER A 356 23.24 4.24 -6.46
C SER A 356 22.06 4.60 -5.56
N ARG A 357 21.55 3.64 -4.77
CA ARG A 357 20.41 3.87 -3.87
C ARG A 357 20.80 4.63 -2.61
N TYR A 358 22.07 4.64 -2.21
CA TYR A 358 22.51 5.52 -1.13
C TYR A 358 22.46 6.98 -1.54
N LEU A 359 22.80 7.28 -2.80
CA LEU A 359 22.62 8.63 -3.36
C LEU A 359 21.13 8.99 -3.44
N PHE A 360 20.27 8.06 -3.89
CA PHE A 360 18.83 8.27 -3.84
C PHE A 360 18.32 8.58 -2.43
N ALA A 361 18.71 7.79 -1.42
CA ALA A 361 18.34 8.04 -0.03
C ALA A 361 18.81 9.42 0.47
N SER A 362 19.99 9.86 0.03
CA SER A 362 20.46 11.22 0.29
C SER A 362 19.60 12.28 -0.39
N SER A 363 19.21 12.07 -1.65
CA SER A 363 18.33 12.99 -2.37
C SER A 363 16.99 13.16 -1.66
N GLU A 364 16.36 12.06 -1.22
CA GLU A 364 15.11 12.14 -0.44
C GLU A 364 15.28 12.91 0.87
N THR A 365 16.44 12.72 1.53
CA THR A 365 16.80 13.42 2.76
C THR A 365 16.96 14.94 2.51
N VAL A 366 17.59 15.31 1.40
CA VAL A 366 17.82 16.69 1.00
C VAL A 366 16.52 17.35 0.53
N ASP A 367 15.67 16.65 -0.21
CA ASP A 367 14.36 17.15 -0.63
C ASP A 367 13.43 17.38 0.56
N ALA A 368 13.51 16.55 1.60
CA ALA A 368 12.84 16.81 2.87
C ALA A 368 13.36 18.11 3.54
N PHE A 369 14.67 18.36 3.49
CA PHE A 369 15.25 19.61 3.98
C PHE A 369 14.90 20.83 3.15
N LEU A 370 14.90 20.73 1.82
CA LEU A 370 14.48 21.81 0.93
C LEU A 370 13.02 22.21 1.20
N ARG A 371 12.12 21.22 1.35
CA ARG A 371 10.73 21.47 1.79
C ARG A 371 10.66 22.15 3.15
N PHE A 372 11.47 21.69 4.12
CA PHE A 372 11.52 22.28 5.46
C PHE A 372 11.91 23.78 5.42
N ILE A 373 12.90 24.15 4.60
CA ILE A 373 13.30 25.57 4.43
C ILE A 373 12.39 26.35 3.47
N GLY A 374 11.29 25.76 2.98
CA GLY A 374 10.29 26.42 2.15
C GLY A 374 10.56 26.37 0.65
N ALA A 375 11.56 25.62 0.19
CA ALA A 375 11.83 25.34 -1.21
C ALA A 375 11.09 24.06 -1.65
N ASP A 376 9.76 24.06 -1.52
CA ASP A 376 8.89 22.95 -1.87
C ASP A 376 8.44 22.97 -3.36
N VAL A 377 7.52 22.08 -3.72
CA VAL A 377 7.01 22.01 -5.10
C VAL A 377 6.25 23.26 -5.53
N GLU A 378 5.60 23.98 -4.61
CA GLU A 378 4.92 25.24 -4.95
C GLU A 378 5.95 26.34 -5.17
N TYR A 379 7.03 26.36 -4.39
CA TYR A 379 8.18 27.22 -4.65
C TYR A 379 8.79 26.96 -6.02
N VAL A 380 9.01 25.69 -6.40
CA VAL A 380 9.58 25.33 -7.71
C VAL A 380 8.72 25.84 -8.87
N LYS A 381 7.38 25.82 -8.74
CA LYS A 381 6.48 26.37 -9.76
C LYS A 381 6.65 27.88 -9.99
N THR A 382 7.27 28.61 -9.06
CA THR A 382 7.56 30.04 -9.23
C THR A 382 8.75 30.32 -10.15
N GLY A 383 9.46 29.28 -10.61
CA GLY A 383 10.59 29.39 -11.54
C GLY A 383 11.98 29.29 -10.90
N PHE A 384 12.05 29.02 -9.59
CA PHE A 384 13.30 28.92 -8.83
C PHE A 384 13.48 27.54 -8.19
N SER A 385 14.72 27.06 -8.07
CA SER A 385 15.01 25.76 -7.46
C SER A 385 16.42 25.69 -6.88
N TYR A 386 16.76 24.61 -6.18
CA TYR A 386 18.13 24.26 -5.79
C TYR A 386 18.63 23.07 -6.60
N TYR A 387 19.79 23.21 -7.23
CA TYR A 387 20.46 22.14 -7.96
C TYR A 387 21.71 21.67 -7.23
N THR A 388 21.92 20.37 -7.18
CA THR A 388 23.16 19.77 -6.68
C THR A 388 24.27 19.98 -7.72
N ALA A 389 25.25 20.81 -7.39
CA ALA A 389 26.42 21.06 -8.25
C ALA A 389 27.51 20.00 -8.07
N GLU A 390 27.67 19.49 -6.85
CA GLU A 390 28.67 18.48 -6.51
C GLU A 390 28.14 17.55 -5.42
N THR A 391 28.52 16.29 -5.50
CA THR A 391 28.31 15.30 -4.43
C THR A 391 29.54 14.43 -4.28
N HIS A 392 30.05 14.34 -3.05
CA HIS A 392 31.06 13.38 -2.65
C HIS A 392 30.43 12.35 -1.71
N ILE A 393 30.41 11.07 -2.12
CA ILE A 393 29.81 9.97 -1.37
C ILE A 393 30.88 9.00 -0.86
N MET A 394 30.72 8.56 0.39
CA MET A 394 31.46 7.43 0.95
C MET A 394 30.48 6.33 1.33
N HIS A 395 30.73 5.11 0.86
CA HIS A 395 30.02 3.91 1.27
C HIS A 395 30.82 3.23 2.39
N LEU A 396 30.20 3.11 3.57
CA LEU A 396 30.84 2.68 4.81
C LEU A 396 30.30 1.34 5.33
N GLY A 397 29.07 0.99 4.96
CA GLY A 397 28.40 -0.24 5.36
C GLY A 397 27.34 -0.71 4.37
N GLU A 398 26.59 -1.74 4.75
CA GLU A 398 25.63 -2.44 3.90
C GLU A 398 24.21 -2.42 4.50
N ALA A 399 23.21 -2.29 3.63
CA ALA A 399 21.80 -2.44 3.97
C ALA A 399 21.14 -3.56 3.15
N ARG A 400 20.14 -4.20 3.72
CA ARG A 400 19.36 -5.28 3.12
C ARG A 400 17.89 -4.90 3.02
N VAL A 401 17.12 -5.65 2.24
CA VAL A 401 15.67 -5.42 2.09
C VAL A 401 14.99 -5.39 3.46
N GLY A 402 14.14 -4.39 3.66
CA GLY A 402 13.41 -4.20 4.93
C GLY A 402 14.17 -3.40 5.99
N ASP A 403 15.48 -3.18 5.85
CA ASP A 403 16.25 -2.36 6.79
C ASP A 403 15.67 -0.93 6.85
N ALA A 404 15.48 -0.42 8.07
CA ALA A 404 15.06 0.95 8.32
C ALA A 404 16.27 1.89 8.26
N LEU A 405 16.21 2.87 7.37
CA LEU A 405 17.24 3.89 7.19
C LEU A 405 16.78 5.22 7.77
N THR A 406 17.73 5.98 8.32
CA THR A 406 17.54 7.37 8.74
C THR A 406 18.49 8.25 7.95
N GLY A 407 17.97 9.31 7.36
CA GLY A 407 18.73 10.36 6.69
C GLY A 407 18.80 11.59 7.56
N SER A 408 20.00 12.00 7.94
CA SER A 408 20.22 13.20 8.76
C SER A 408 21.10 14.23 8.06
N ILE A 409 20.86 15.51 8.32
CA ILE A 409 21.55 16.65 7.71
C ILE A 409 22.24 17.51 8.77
N GLN A 410 23.46 17.91 8.43
CA GLN A 410 24.17 19.02 9.05
C GLN A 410 24.51 20.05 7.96
N VAL A 411 23.90 21.23 8.01
CA VAL A 411 24.32 22.40 7.23
C VAL A 411 25.73 22.81 7.65
N LEU A 412 26.70 22.73 6.74
CA LEU A 412 28.11 23.10 6.98
C LEU A 412 28.38 24.57 6.72
N ALA A 413 27.65 25.17 5.77
CA ALA A 413 27.69 26.58 5.43
C ALA A 413 26.48 26.94 4.56
N ALA A 414 26.06 28.21 4.59
CA ALA A 414 25.09 28.76 3.66
C ALA A 414 25.37 30.23 3.38
N ASP A 415 25.05 30.68 2.16
CA ASP A 415 25.05 32.10 1.78
C ASP A 415 23.82 32.44 0.93
N GLU A 416 23.80 33.62 0.30
CA GLU A 416 22.69 34.06 -0.55
C GLU A 416 22.35 33.09 -1.70
N LYS A 417 23.30 32.26 -2.16
CA LYS A 417 23.19 31.43 -3.37
C LYS A 417 23.44 29.95 -3.13
N ARG A 418 24.11 29.58 -2.04
CA ARG A 418 24.70 28.25 -1.85
C ARG A 418 24.31 27.67 -0.51
N ILE A 419 24.11 26.35 -0.49
CA ILE A 419 23.95 25.57 0.73
C ILE A 419 24.94 24.40 0.66
N HIS A 420 25.84 24.33 1.63
CA HIS A 420 26.79 23.24 1.80
C HIS A 420 26.26 22.29 2.87
N LEU A 421 25.93 21.05 2.46
CA LEU A 421 25.31 20.05 3.32
C LEU A 421 26.24 18.87 3.56
N PHE A 422 26.12 18.29 4.75
CA PHE A 422 26.62 16.96 5.06
C PHE A 422 25.47 16.05 5.46
N VAL A 423 25.29 14.96 4.73
CA VAL A 423 24.22 13.98 4.90
C VAL A 423 24.80 12.69 5.47
N ARG A 424 24.12 12.08 6.43
CA ARG A 424 24.40 10.73 6.92
C ARG A 424 23.20 9.83 6.64
N ILE A 425 23.47 8.66 6.10
CA ILE A 425 22.50 7.57 5.95
C ILE A 425 22.85 6.52 7.00
N GLU A 426 21.93 6.26 7.91
CA GLU A 426 22.15 5.47 9.11
C GLU A 426 21.16 4.31 9.21
N LYS A 427 21.61 3.17 9.75
CA LYS A 427 20.77 2.03 10.11
C LYS A 427 21.02 1.68 11.56
N ALA A 428 19.98 1.75 12.41
CA ALA A 428 20.09 1.47 13.84
C ALA A 428 21.24 2.24 14.55
N GLY A 429 21.54 3.47 14.11
CA GLY A 429 22.62 4.30 14.64
C GLY A 429 24.01 4.05 14.03
N GLU A 430 24.16 3.06 13.14
CA GLU A 430 25.38 2.83 12.36
C GLU A 430 25.34 3.63 11.05
N VAL A 431 26.40 4.38 10.75
CA VAL A 431 26.52 5.16 9.51
C VAL A 431 26.89 4.24 8.35
N LEU A 432 25.98 4.06 7.41
CA LEU A 432 26.19 3.23 6.22
C LEU A 432 26.77 4.02 5.04
N ALA A 433 26.41 5.31 4.93
CA ALA A 433 26.97 6.20 3.93
C ALA A 433 27.00 7.64 4.42
N THR A 434 27.98 8.41 3.92
CA THR A 434 28.04 9.86 4.13
C THR A 434 28.14 10.57 2.80
N LEU A 435 27.44 11.70 2.67
CA LEU A 435 27.48 12.53 1.47
C LEU A 435 27.77 13.98 1.83
N GLU A 436 28.72 14.58 1.14
CA GLU A 436 28.95 16.03 1.19
C GLU A 436 28.44 16.64 -0.12
N GLN A 437 27.57 17.63 -0.03
CA GLN A 437 26.88 18.19 -1.20
C GLN A 437 26.93 19.71 -1.23
N MET A 438 27.10 20.25 -2.43
CA MET A 438 26.97 21.68 -2.71
C MET A 438 25.69 21.92 -3.52
N LEU A 439 24.72 22.62 -2.93
CA LEU A 439 23.50 23.04 -3.58
C LEU A 439 23.60 24.50 -4.03
N LEU A 440 23.13 24.79 -5.24
CA LEU A 440 23.08 26.13 -5.82
C LEU A 440 21.63 26.54 -6.04
N HIS A 441 21.25 27.74 -5.60
CA HIS A 441 19.97 28.33 -5.92
C HIS A 441 19.96 28.86 -7.37
N VAL A 442 19.00 28.47 -8.18
CA VAL A 442 18.97 28.66 -9.64
C VAL A 442 17.66 29.29 -10.08
N ASP A 443 17.76 30.30 -10.95
CA ASP A 443 16.66 30.77 -11.79
C ASP A 443 16.56 29.82 -12.99
N MET A 444 15.49 29.04 -13.06
CA MET A 444 15.32 27.99 -14.07
C MET A 444 15.13 28.56 -15.47
N ALA A 445 14.53 29.75 -15.60
CA ALA A 445 14.34 30.40 -16.89
C ALA A 445 15.67 30.98 -17.42
N ALA A 446 16.48 31.54 -16.53
CA ALA A 446 17.78 32.10 -16.89
C ALA A 446 18.92 31.06 -16.94
N GLY A 447 18.70 29.85 -16.39
CA GLY A 447 19.69 28.77 -16.35
C GLY A 447 20.95 29.13 -15.57
N LYS A 448 20.85 30.00 -14.56
CA LYS A 448 22.00 30.53 -13.80
C LYS A 448 21.71 30.63 -12.31
N THR A 449 22.78 30.59 -11.51
CA THR A 449 22.69 30.78 -10.07
C THR A 449 22.26 32.21 -9.72
N CYS A 450 21.34 32.35 -8.78
CA CYS A 450 20.80 33.63 -8.31
C CYS A 450 20.58 33.61 -6.79
N ALA A 451 20.47 34.79 -6.16
CA ALA A 451 20.20 34.85 -4.73
C ALA A 451 18.82 34.25 -4.41
N ALA A 452 18.74 33.48 -3.32
CA ALA A 452 17.49 32.95 -2.81
C ALA A 452 16.65 34.09 -2.19
N PRO A 453 15.31 34.01 -2.26
CA PRO A 453 14.45 35.03 -1.67
C PRO A 453 14.52 35.01 -0.15
N GLN A 454 14.20 36.14 0.47
CA GLN A 454 14.34 36.35 1.92
C GLN A 454 13.62 35.27 2.75
N MET A 455 12.46 34.79 2.30
CA MET A 455 11.71 33.74 2.99
C MET A 455 12.48 32.40 3.17
N ILE A 456 13.40 32.08 2.25
CA ILE A 456 14.28 30.91 2.35
C ILE A 456 15.50 31.26 3.21
N LEU A 457 16.10 32.43 2.98
CA LEU A 457 17.28 32.92 3.72
C LEU A 457 17.02 33.03 5.23
N ASP A 458 15.84 33.51 5.62
CA ASP A 458 15.37 33.62 7.00
C ASP A 458 15.27 32.26 7.71
N ARG A 459 15.20 31.16 6.95
CA ARG A 459 15.20 29.80 7.51
C ARG A 459 16.58 29.17 7.49
N VAL A 460 17.32 29.27 6.39
CA VAL A 460 18.60 28.54 6.23
C VAL A 460 19.77 29.22 6.93
N LEU A 461 19.86 30.56 6.96
CA LEU A 461 21.00 31.26 7.57
C LEU A 461 21.06 31.06 9.09
N PRO A 462 19.95 31.13 9.85
CA PRO A 462 19.98 30.81 11.28
C PRO A 462 20.37 29.35 11.56
N LEU A 463 19.93 28.41 10.71
CA LEU A 463 20.31 26.99 10.83
C LEU A 463 21.81 26.79 10.60
N ALA A 464 22.37 27.41 9.57
CA ALA A 464 23.81 27.36 9.31
C ALA A 464 24.61 27.91 10.50
N ALA A 465 24.19 29.05 11.06
CA ALA A 465 24.82 29.64 12.25
C ALA A 465 24.72 28.73 13.49
N ALA A 466 23.56 28.09 13.70
CA ALA A 466 23.39 27.13 14.79
C ALA A 466 24.26 25.88 14.61
N HIS A 467 24.43 25.41 13.38
CA HIS A 467 25.23 24.23 13.07
C HIS A 467 26.74 24.48 13.02
N ASP A 468 27.17 25.73 12.84
CA ASP A 468 28.59 26.12 12.92
C ASP A 468 29.19 25.84 14.31
N ALA A 469 28.36 25.82 15.35
CA ALA A 469 28.75 25.44 16.71
C ALA A 469 28.98 23.92 16.90
N LEU A 470 28.61 23.08 15.94
CA LEU A 470 28.75 21.63 16.01
C LEU A 470 30.12 21.17 15.52
N PRO A 471 30.62 20.01 15.99
CA PRO A 471 31.80 19.40 15.42
C PRO A 471 31.64 19.19 13.90
N ARG A 472 32.65 19.63 13.14
CA ARG A 472 32.67 19.40 11.69
C ARG A 472 32.82 17.88 11.44
N PRO A 473 32.04 17.27 10.53
CA PRO A 473 32.14 15.84 10.26
C PRO A 473 33.52 15.43 9.73
N ASP A 474 34.11 14.35 10.25
CA ASP A 474 35.45 13.87 9.88
C ASP A 474 35.64 13.51 8.39
N ALA A 475 34.54 13.22 7.70
CA ALA A 475 34.55 12.91 6.27
C ALA A 475 34.35 14.14 5.36
N ALA A 476 34.01 15.31 5.92
CA ALA A 476 33.88 16.54 5.15
C ALA A 476 35.24 17.01 4.61
N GLY A 477 35.29 17.38 3.34
CA GLY A 477 36.49 17.79 2.61
C GLY A 477 37.40 16.65 2.15
N ARG A 478 36.99 15.38 2.32
CA ARG A 478 37.71 14.22 1.76
C ARG A 478 37.55 14.18 0.24
N HIS A 479 38.52 13.55 -0.42
CA HIS A 479 38.54 13.36 -1.88
C HIS A 479 38.83 11.90 -2.23
N VAL A 480 38.45 11.48 -3.44
CA VAL A 480 38.73 10.12 -3.94
C VAL A 480 40.18 10.05 -4.43
N GLY A 481 40.96 9.10 -3.91
CA GLY A 481 42.35 8.86 -4.32
C GLY A 481 43.40 9.75 -3.64
N GLN A 482 44.64 9.76 -4.14
CA GLN A 482 45.72 10.59 -3.58
C GLN A 482 45.66 12.02 -4.13
N ARG A 483 45.61 13.02 -3.24
CA ARG A 483 46.15 14.34 -3.57
C ARG A 483 47.65 14.14 -3.74
N LYS A 484 48.14 14.07 -4.98
CA LYS A 484 49.57 14.24 -5.20
C LYS A 484 49.92 15.64 -4.69
N ALA A 485 50.89 15.67 -3.78
CA ALA A 485 51.43 16.89 -3.17
C ALA A 485 51.92 17.89 -4.23
#